data_AF-A0A1I4AF75-F1
#
_entry.id   AF-A0A1I4AF75-F1
#
_cell.length_a   1.000
_cell.length_b   1.000
_cell.length_c   1.000
_cell.angle_alpha   90.00
_cell.angle_beta   90.00
_cell.angle_gamma   90.00
#
_symmetry.space_group_name_H-M   'P 1'
#
loop_
_entity.id
_entity.type
_entity.pdbx_description
1 polymer ?
#
loop_
_entity_poly.entity_id
_entity_poly.type
_entity_poly.pdbx_seq_one_letter_code
_entity_poly.pdbx_strand_id
1 'polypeptide(L)'
;MAVTISRVDLEALIGPECAAWLLARFGGLSLYIPKRKGAGQAIEAVVGAVAFEVLQAEFGGMNVSLPGKDKAPTLKAQIIPLIEAGLSHNEIAERLECSWRHVAGVKQDMGLTKPTARKKRQKPR
;
A
#
# COMPACT_ATOMS: atom_id res chain seq x y z
N MET A 1 3.93 -21.35 -12.82
CA MET A 1 3.00 -20.93 -11.74
C MET A 1 3.51 -19.62 -11.17
N ALA A 2 2.62 -18.67 -10.95
CA ALA A 2 2.95 -17.40 -10.31
C ALA A 2 2.46 -17.47 -8.85
N VAL A 3 3.36 -17.24 -7.90
CA VAL A 3 3.07 -17.24 -6.47
C VAL A 3 3.01 -15.80 -6.01
N THR A 4 1.92 -15.39 -5.38
CA THR A 4 1.82 -14.06 -4.75
C THR A 4 2.21 -14.19 -3.29
N ILE A 5 3.20 -13.41 -2.86
CA ILE A 5 3.64 -13.38 -1.46
C ILE A 5 3.15 -12.08 -0.81
N SER A 6 2.72 -12.14 0.45
CA SER A 6 2.38 -10.93 1.20
C SER A 6 3.65 -10.27 1.76
N ARG A 7 3.60 -8.97 2.09
CA ARG A 7 4.74 -8.28 2.71
C ARG A 7 5.17 -8.97 4.00
N VAL A 8 4.21 -9.34 4.84
CA VAL A 8 4.46 -9.98 6.15
C VAL A 8 5.16 -11.32 5.99
N ASP A 9 4.72 -12.15 5.03
CA ASP A 9 5.37 -13.43 4.76
C ASP A 9 6.79 -13.24 4.21
N LEU A 10 7.00 -12.24 3.35
CA LEU A 10 8.31 -11.90 2.82
C LEU A 10 9.26 -11.43 3.94
N GLU A 11 8.79 -10.56 4.82
CA GLU A 11 9.54 -10.08 5.98
C GLU A 11 9.88 -11.21 6.95
N ALA A 12 8.99 -12.19 7.13
CA ALA A 12 9.23 -13.37 7.95
C ALA A 12 10.29 -14.31 7.34
N LEU A 13 10.38 -14.38 6.01
CA LEU A 13 11.31 -15.25 5.27
C LEU A 13 12.74 -14.70 5.22
N ILE A 14 12.90 -13.44 4.80
CA ILE A 14 14.22 -12.83 4.55
C ILE A 14 14.60 -11.75 5.55
N GLY A 15 13.70 -11.42 6.48
CA GLY A 15 13.87 -10.32 7.43
C GLY A 15 13.30 -9.00 6.90
N PRO A 16 12.90 -8.09 7.81
CA PRO A 16 12.20 -6.86 7.47
C PRO A 16 13.04 -5.89 6.62
N GLU A 17 14.34 -5.77 6.91
CA GLU A 17 15.23 -4.86 6.16
C GLU A 17 15.48 -5.35 4.73
N CYS A 18 15.75 -6.65 4.57
CA CYS A 18 15.96 -7.25 3.25
C CYS A 18 14.67 -7.19 2.42
N ALA A 19 13.52 -7.51 3.01
CA ALA A 19 12.22 -7.36 2.36
C ALA A 19 11.96 -5.91 1.92
N ALA A 20 12.30 -4.92 2.76
CA ALA A 20 12.16 -3.52 2.40
C ALA A 20 13.03 -3.14 1.19
N TRP A 21 14.29 -3.57 1.12
CA TRP A 21 15.16 -3.31 -0.03
C TRP A 21 14.65 -3.98 -1.31
N LEU A 22 14.18 -5.23 -1.19
CA LEU A 22 13.62 -5.97 -2.30
C LEU A 22 12.36 -5.30 -2.85
N LEU A 23 11.43 -4.89 -1.97
CA LEU A 23 10.22 -4.15 -2.34
C LEU A 23 10.52 -2.74 -2.86
N ALA A 24 11.56 -2.08 -2.35
CA ALA A 24 11.98 -0.77 -2.86
C ALA A 24 12.44 -0.84 -4.32
N ARG A 25 13.11 -1.94 -4.70
CA ARG A 25 13.65 -2.14 -6.05
C ARG A 25 12.68 -2.83 -7.02
N PHE A 26 11.98 -3.85 -6.55
CA PHE A 26 11.16 -4.76 -7.37
C PHE A 26 9.67 -4.81 -6.97
N GLY A 27 9.25 -4.05 -5.97
CA GLY A 27 7.86 -4.04 -5.50
C GLY A 27 6.87 -3.67 -6.60
N GLY A 28 5.82 -4.48 -6.74
CA GLY A 28 4.78 -4.32 -7.77
C GLY A 28 5.10 -4.97 -9.11
N LEU A 29 6.20 -5.71 -9.21
CA LEU A 29 6.57 -6.52 -10.37
C LEU A 29 6.53 -8.02 -10.04
N SER A 30 6.37 -8.84 -11.09
CA SER A 30 6.58 -10.28 -10.99
C SER A 30 8.06 -10.59 -11.21
N LEU A 31 8.71 -11.11 -10.19
CA LEU A 31 10.13 -11.45 -10.19
C LEU A 31 10.31 -12.95 -10.42
N TYR A 32 11.09 -13.33 -11.43
CA TYR A 32 11.47 -14.73 -11.61
C TYR A 32 12.62 -15.08 -10.66
N ILE A 33 12.46 -16.13 -9.86
CA ILE A 33 13.51 -16.62 -8.96
C ILE A 33 14.18 -17.84 -9.60
N PRO A 34 15.40 -17.70 -10.14
CA PRO A 34 16.05 -18.79 -10.84
C PRO A 34 16.56 -19.86 -9.86
N LYS A 35 16.44 -21.13 -10.26
CA LYS A 35 16.95 -22.27 -9.49
C LYS A 35 18.48 -22.45 -9.56
N ARG A 36 19.14 -21.79 -10.52
CA ARG A 36 20.60 -21.84 -10.68
C ARG A 36 21.28 -20.70 -9.93
N LYS A 37 22.29 -21.02 -9.13
CA LYS A 37 23.21 -20.04 -8.52
C LYS A 37 23.85 -19.19 -9.64
N GLY A 38 23.82 -17.86 -9.50
CA GLY A 38 24.39 -16.90 -10.46
C GLY A 38 23.42 -16.31 -11.50
N ALA A 39 22.23 -16.89 -11.72
CA ALA A 39 21.25 -16.33 -12.66
C ALA A 39 20.40 -15.19 -12.05
N GLY A 40 20.56 -14.91 -10.75
CA GLY A 40 19.80 -13.92 -9.99
C GLY A 40 20.66 -12.82 -9.35
N GLN A 41 21.84 -12.51 -9.91
CA GLN A 41 22.79 -11.53 -9.34
C GLN A 41 22.15 -10.18 -9.00
N ALA A 42 21.16 -9.72 -9.77
CA ALA A 42 20.46 -8.47 -9.49
C ALA A 42 19.62 -8.52 -8.21
N ILE A 43 19.10 -9.69 -7.84
CA ILE A 43 18.33 -9.92 -6.61
C ILE A 43 19.31 -10.11 -5.45
N GLU A 44 20.31 -10.95 -5.66
CA GLU A 44 21.40 -11.21 -4.70
C GLU A 44 22.15 -9.93 -4.29
N ALA A 45 22.37 -9.00 -5.21
CA ALA A 45 22.98 -7.71 -4.92
C ALA A 45 22.11 -6.78 -4.05
N VAL A 46 20.79 -6.99 -4.01
CA VAL A 46 19.83 -6.14 -3.28
C VAL A 46 19.55 -6.70 -1.89
N VAL A 47 19.33 -8.00 -1.76
CA VAL A 47 19.02 -8.66 -0.47
C VAL A 47 20.18 -9.40 0.16
N GLY A 48 21.27 -9.60 -0.58
CA GLY A 48 22.41 -10.39 -0.16
C GLY A 48 22.27 -11.87 -0.49
N ALA A 49 23.40 -12.59 -0.42
CA ALA A 49 23.49 -14.01 -0.73
C ALA A 49 22.62 -14.88 0.19
N VAL A 50 22.58 -14.58 1.48
CA VAL A 50 21.84 -15.39 2.48
C VAL A 50 20.34 -15.34 2.22
N ALA A 51 19.76 -14.14 2.07
CA ALA A 51 18.35 -13.97 1.77
C ALA A 51 17.98 -14.55 0.39
N PHE A 52 18.88 -14.45 -0.58
CA PHE A 52 18.68 -15.06 -1.90
C PHE A 52 18.66 -16.60 -1.84
N GLU A 53 19.50 -17.22 -1.02
CA GLU A 53 19.47 -18.69 -0.82
C GLU A 53 18.14 -19.15 -0.21
N VAL A 54 17.60 -18.42 0.77
CA VAL A 54 16.27 -18.72 1.35
C VAL A 54 15.16 -18.60 0.29
N LEU A 55 15.17 -17.52 -0.48
CA LEU A 55 14.21 -17.34 -1.58
C LEU A 55 14.33 -18.43 -2.66
N GLN A 56 15.55 -18.86 -2.96
CA GLN A 56 15.81 -19.91 -3.94
C GLN A 56 15.38 -21.28 -3.43
N ALA A 57 15.50 -21.54 -2.12
CA ALA A 57 15.04 -22.77 -1.49
C ALA A 57 13.50 -22.89 -1.54
N GLU A 58 12.78 -21.79 -1.25
CA GLU A 58 11.31 -21.78 -1.24
C GLU A 58 10.68 -21.65 -2.64
N PHE A 59 11.16 -20.71 -3.45
CA PHE A 59 10.52 -20.32 -4.70
C PHE A 59 11.35 -20.61 -5.96
N GLY A 60 12.42 -21.40 -5.83
CA GLY A 60 13.34 -21.70 -6.93
C GLY A 60 12.64 -22.28 -8.16
N GLY A 61 12.72 -21.56 -9.29
CA GLY A 61 12.07 -21.93 -10.55
C GLY A 61 10.63 -21.40 -10.70
N MET A 62 10.18 -20.52 -9.80
CA MET A 62 8.86 -19.90 -9.85
C MET A 62 8.93 -18.39 -10.10
N ASN A 63 7.82 -17.84 -10.59
CA ASN A 63 7.61 -16.40 -10.64
C ASN A 63 6.94 -15.96 -9.35
N VAL A 64 7.58 -15.07 -8.60
CA VAL A 64 7.05 -14.49 -7.37
C VAL A 64 6.52 -13.10 -7.67
N SER A 65 5.21 -12.92 -7.50
CA SER A 65 4.56 -11.62 -7.58
C SER A 65 4.77 -10.90 -6.26
N LEU A 66 5.53 -9.81 -6.31
CA LEU A 66 5.82 -9.00 -5.14
C LEU A 66 4.69 -8.00 -4.91
N PRO A 67 4.28 -7.78 -3.65
CA PRO A 67 3.33 -6.73 -3.34
C PRO A 67 3.92 -5.38 -3.79
N GLY A 68 3.04 -4.48 -4.23
CA GLY A 68 3.44 -3.12 -4.60
C GLY A 68 4.19 -2.43 -3.46
N LYS A 69 4.98 -1.40 -3.79
CA LYS A 69 5.42 -0.43 -2.77
C LYS A 69 4.19 -0.02 -1.98
N ASP A 70 4.29 -0.01 -0.65
CA ASP A 70 3.24 0.54 0.21
C ASP A 70 2.83 1.87 -0.38
N LYS A 71 1.62 1.92 -0.95
CA LYS A 71 1.02 3.20 -1.25
C LYS A 71 0.94 3.85 0.12
N ALA A 72 1.70 4.93 0.31
CA ALA A 72 1.56 5.77 1.49
C ALA A 72 0.06 5.89 1.78
N PRO A 73 -0.37 5.65 3.03
CA PRO A 73 -1.78 5.52 3.34
C PRO A 73 -2.48 6.72 2.73
N THR A 74 -3.34 6.43 1.73
CA THR A 74 -3.97 7.51 0.96
C THR A 74 -4.65 8.44 1.95
N LEU A 75 -4.71 9.74 1.66
CA LEU A 75 -5.41 10.69 2.54
C LEU A 75 -6.80 10.17 2.93
N LYS A 76 -7.50 9.47 2.01
CA LYS A 76 -8.73 8.74 2.30
C LYS A 76 -8.58 7.74 3.45
N ALA A 77 -7.60 6.83 3.38
CA ALA A 77 -7.34 5.82 4.42
C ALA A 77 -7.00 6.43 5.80
N GLN A 78 -6.46 7.65 5.84
CA GLN A 78 -6.20 8.38 7.08
C GLN A 78 -7.44 9.14 7.59
N ILE A 79 -8.27 9.65 6.68
CA ILE A 79 -9.50 10.38 7.01
C ILE A 79 -10.57 9.46 7.61
N ILE A 80 -10.73 8.26 7.06
CA ILE A 80 -11.75 7.28 7.47
C ILE A 80 -11.77 7.03 8.99
N PRO A 81 -10.66 6.58 9.62
CA PRO A 81 -10.65 6.29 11.05
C PRO A 81 -10.89 7.54 11.91
N LEU A 82 -10.50 8.74 11.43
CA LEU A 82 -10.76 9.99 12.14
C LEU A 82 -12.23 10.40 12.08
N ILE A 83 -12.92 10.11 10.97
CA ILE A 83 -14.37 10.29 10.86
C ILE A 83 -15.09 9.30 11.77
N GLU A 84 -14.67 8.03 11.80
CA GLU A 84 -15.24 7.00 12.68
C GLU A 84 -15.02 7.32 14.17
N ALA A 85 -13.88 7.93 14.51
CA ALA A 85 -13.59 8.44 15.84
C ALA A 85 -14.42 9.69 16.21
N GLY A 86 -15.24 10.22 15.30
CA GLY A 86 -16.17 11.31 15.56
C GLY A 86 -15.56 12.72 15.54
N LEU A 87 -14.33 12.88 15.02
CA LEU A 87 -13.71 14.20 14.90
C LEU A 87 -14.46 15.08 13.89
N SER A 88 -14.44 16.40 14.11
CA SER A 88 -15.04 17.33 13.16
C SER A 88 -14.20 17.42 11.88
N HIS A 89 -14.86 17.69 10.76
CA HIS A 89 -14.17 17.79 9.47
C HIS A 89 -13.07 18.87 9.44
N ASN A 90 -13.18 19.92 10.26
CA ASN A 90 -12.15 20.97 10.37
C ASN A 90 -10.91 20.45 11.11
N GLU A 91 -11.09 19.72 12.22
CA GLU A 91 -9.96 19.12 12.95
C GLU A 91 -9.22 18.10 12.09
N ILE A 92 -9.95 17.31 11.30
CA ILE A 92 -9.35 16.34 10.36
C ILE A 92 -8.60 17.07 9.24
N ALA A 93 -9.17 18.16 8.73
CA ALA A 93 -8.57 18.99 7.69
C ALA A 93 -7.25 19.62 8.16
N GLU A 94 -7.24 20.20 9.37
CA GLU A 94 -6.02 20.78 9.97
C GLU A 94 -4.96 19.72 10.26
N ARG A 95 -5.38 18.55 10.77
CA ARG A 95 -4.44 17.48 11.14
C ARG A 95 -3.78 16.78 9.95
N LEU A 96 -4.49 16.68 8.83
CA LEU A 96 -4.01 16.03 7.61
C LEU A 96 -3.59 17.03 6.51
N GLU A 97 -3.49 18.31 6.85
CA GLU A 97 -3.15 19.42 5.93
C GLU A 97 -3.98 19.36 4.62
N CYS A 98 -5.26 19.01 4.74
CA CYS A 98 -6.15 18.81 3.61
C CYS A 98 -7.37 19.73 3.68
N SER A 99 -8.01 20.00 2.54
CA SER A 99 -9.20 20.86 2.56
C SER A 99 -10.41 20.15 3.17
N TRP A 100 -11.25 20.90 3.88
CA TRP A 100 -12.56 20.43 4.36
C TRP A 100 -13.39 19.74 3.26
N ARG A 101 -13.34 20.25 2.03
CA ARG A 101 -14.02 19.67 0.86
C ARG A 101 -13.56 18.25 0.56
N HIS A 102 -12.28 17.95 0.78
CA HIS A 102 -11.72 16.62 0.58
C HIS A 102 -12.26 15.64 1.62
N VAL A 103 -12.27 16.04 2.90
CA VAL A 103 -12.85 15.24 4.00
C VAL A 103 -14.34 14.98 3.79
N ALA A 104 -15.10 16.00 3.39
CA ALA A 104 -16.52 15.86 3.06
C ALA A 104 -16.77 14.92 1.87
N GLY A 105 -15.93 14.98 0.83
CA GLY A 105 -16.00 14.08 -0.31
C GLY A 105 -15.73 12.62 0.07
N VAL A 106 -14.75 12.36 0.95
CA VAL A 106 -14.49 11.01 1.47
C VAL A 106 -15.66 10.47 2.28
N LYS A 107 -16.29 11.32 3.11
CA LYS A 107 -17.50 10.93 3.86
C LYS A 107 -18.69 10.59 2.96
N GLN A 108 -18.84 11.30 1.84
CA GLN A 108 -19.87 11.02 0.83
C GLN A 108 -19.59 9.71 0.07
N ASP A 109 -18.33 9.47 -0.28
CA ASP A 109 -17.85 8.23 -0.93
C ASP A 109 -18.10 6.99 -0.06
N MET A 110 -18.00 7.13 1.27
CA MET A 110 -18.36 6.08 2.24
C MET A 110 -19.88 5.86 2.41
N GLY A 111 -20.75 6.65 1.77
CA GLY A 111 -22.20 6.50 1.90
C GLY A 111 -22.78 6.90 3.27
N LEU A 112 -21.97 7.49 4.16
CA LEU A 112 -22.37 7.97 5.50
C LEU A 112 -23.22 9.26 5.47
N THR A 113 -23.62 9.72 4.29
CA THR A 113 -24.35 10.97 4.12
C THR A 113 -25.73 10.68 3.51
N LYS A 114 -26.81 10.96 4.25
CA LYS A 114 -28.15 11.05 3.67
C LYS A 114 -28.11 12.13 2.57
N PRO A 115 -28.65 11.91 1.36
CA PRO A 115 -28.59 12.89 0.28
C PRO A 115 -29.17 14.21 0.77
N THR A 116 -28.31 15.22 0.95
CA THR A 116 -28.74 16.52 1.43
C THR A 116 -29.59 17.16 0.33
N ALA A 117 -30.89 17.33 0.61
CA ALA A 117 -31.82 18.01 -0.28
C ALA A 117 -31.25 19.38 -0.68
N ARG A 118 -31.15 19.60 -2.00
CA ARG A 118 -30.62 20.82 -2.62
C ARG A 118 -31.45 22.02 -2.14
N LYS A 119 -30.91 22.84 -1.21
CA LYS A 119 -31.62 24.04 -0.73
C LYS A 119 -31.74 25.03 -1.89
N LYS A 120 -32.96 25.22 -2.42
CA LYS A 120 -33.25 26.18 -3.50
C LYS A 120 -32.80 27.57 -3.04
N ARG A 121 -31.91 28.21 -3.81
CA ARG A 121 -31.51 29.61 -3.63
C ARG A 121 -32.76 30.49 -3.83
N GLN A 122 -33.22 31.16 -2.79
CA GLN A 122 -34.20 32.24 -2.95
C GLN A 122 -33.48 33.44 -3.58
N LYS A 123 -34.06 33.94 -4.66
CA LYS A 123 -33.61 35.11 -5.41
C LYS A 123 -34.07 36.36 -4.63
N PRO A 124 -33.19 37.32 -4.29
CA PRO A 124 -33.66 38.62 -3.82
C PRO A 124 -34.32 39.36 -4.99
N ARG A 125 -35.42 40.05 -4.68
CA ARG A 125 -36.29 40.78 -5.61
C ARG A 125 -35.78 42.20 -5.81
#